data_AF-A0A9E2LN41-F1
#
_entry.id   AF-A0A9E2LN41-F1
#
_cell.length_a   1.000
_cell.length_b   1.000
_cell.length_c   1.000
_cell.angle_alpha   90.00
_cell.angle_beta   90.00
_cell.angle_gamma   90.00
#
_symmetry.space_group_name_H-M   'P 1'
#
loop_
_entity.id
_entity.type
_entity.pdbx_description
1 polymer ?
#
loop_
_entity_poly.entity_id
_entity_poly.type
_entity_poly.pdbx_seq_one_letter_code
_entity_poly.pdbx_strand_id
1 'polypeptide(L)'
;ATPINFMESIFETVIVLVLAALSTFSTHILLKRIRYLEGILPVCSFCKKIRADNRWVPIDSYIRDHSEADFSHSVCPECAAEYYGDVLNLKEAKKE
;
A
#
# COMPACT_ATOMS: atom_id res chain seq x y z
N ALA A 1 38.48 -44.60 13.79
CA ALA A 1 37.18 -43.93 13.57
C ALA A 1 36.39 -44.05 14.86
N THR A 2 35.95 -42.93 15.45
CA THR A 2 34.98 -42.98 16.55
C THR A 2 33.71 -43.67 16.04
N PRO A 3 33.11 -44.61 16.78
CA PRO A 3 31.85 -45.21 16.37
C PRO A 3 30.80 -44.10 16.23
N ILE A 4 30.05 -44.12 15.13
CA ILE A 4 28.98 -43.16 14.87
C ILE A 4 27.98 -43.25 16.03
N ASN A 5 27.91 -42.19 16.84
CA ASN A 5 26.99 -42.11 17.97
C ASN A 5 25.67 -41.52 17.50
N PHE A 6 24.73 -42.39 17.15
CA PHE A 6 23.42 -42.00 16.64
C PHE A 6 22.66 -41.08 17.61
N MET A 7 22.86 -41.25 18.92
CA MET A 7 22.23 -40.41 19.93
C MET A 7 22.73 -38.95 19.85
N GLU A 8 24.03 -38.76 19.67
CA GLU A 8 24.64 -37.42 19.53
C GLU A 8 24.13 -36.71 18.28
N SER A 9 24.08 -37.42 17.15
CA SER A 9 23.52 -36.88 15.90
C SER A 9 22.02 -36.56 16.01
N ILE A 10 21.23 -37.34 16.74
CA ILE A 10 19.82 -37.04 17.01
C ILE A 10 19.71 -35.75 17.81
N PHE A 11 20.47 -35.59 18.89
CA PHE A 11 20.38 -34.40 19.73
C PHE A 11 20.75 -33.14 18.96
N GLU A 12 21.82 -33.19 18.17
CA GLU A 12 22.24 -32.05 17.35
C GLU A 12 21.18 -31.67 16.32
N THR A 13 20.59 -32.66 15.64
CA THR A 13 19.52 -32.43 14.67
C THR A 13 18.28 -31.82 15.33
N VAL A 14 17.87 -32.35 16.49
CA VAL A 14 16.72 -31.83 17.25
C VAL A 14 16.98 -30.38 17.68
N ILE A 15 18.18 -30.07 18.19
CA ILE A 15 18.55 -28.72 18.60
C ILE A 15 18.50 -27.76 17.40
N VAL A 16 19.07 -28.15 16.25
CA VAL A 16 19.05 -27.33 15.03
C VAL A 16 17.62 -27.06 14.56
N LEU A 17 16.75 -28.08 14.57
CA LEU A 17 15.34 -27.91 14.18
C LEU A 17 14.57 -26.99 15.14
N VAL A 18 14.81 -27.10 16.45
CA VAL A 18 14.19 -26.24 17.46
C VAL A 18 14.64 -24.79 17.30
N LEU A 19 15.95 -24.56 17.14
CA LEU A 19 16.50 -23.22 16.90
C LEU A 19 15.97 -22.60 15.60
N ALA A 20 15.88 -23.40 14.53
CA ALA A 20 15.32 -22.96 13.25
C ALA A 20 13.83 -22.57 13.37
N ALA A 21 13.04 -23.36 14.10
CA ALA A 21 11.62 -23.08 14.34
C ALA A 21 11.44 -21.79 15.16
N LEU A 22 12.24 -21.60 16.22
CA LEU A 22 12.22 -20.38 17.03
C LEU A 22 12.62 -19.14 16.22
N SER A 23 13.71 -19.22 15.47
CA SER A 23 14.20 -18.14 14.61
C SER A 23 13.17 -17.72 13.57
N THR A 24 12.52 -18.70 12.93
CA THR A 24 11.49 -18.46 11.91
C THR A 24 10.23 -17.85 12.53
N PHE A 25 9.79 -18.35 13.69
CA PHE A 25 8.63 -17.82 14.42
C PHE A 25 8.80 -16.34 14.81
N SER A 26 9.95 -15.97 15.38
CA SER A 26 10.27 -14.58 15.73
C SER A 26 10.28 -13.66 14.50
N THR A 27 10.82 -14.15 13.39
CA THR A 27 10.89 -13.40 12.13
C THR A 27 9.48 -13.11 11.58
N HIS A 28 8.57 -14.09 11.62
CA HIS A 28 7.19 -13.89 11.19
C HIS A 28 6.42 -12.88 12.05
N ILE A 29 6.69 -12.81 13.36
CA ILE A 29 6.08 -11.83 14.26
C ILE A 29 6.53 -10.40 13.92
N LEU A 30 7.83 -10.21 13.63
CA LEU A 30 8.37 -8.92 13.22
C LEU A 30 7.76 -8.45 11.87
N LEU A 31 7.70 -9.35 10.88
CA LEU A 31 7.13 -9.03 9.56
C LEU A 31 5.62 -8.73 9.62
N LYS A 32 4.85 -9.36 10.52
CA LYS A 32 3.43 -9.02 10.74
C LYS A 32 3.25 -7.60 11.27
N ARG A 33 4.18 -7.12 12.11
CA ARG A 33 4.12 -5.76 12.67
C ARG A 33 4.46 -4.68 11.65
N ILE A 34 5.35 -4.98 10.70
CA ILE A 34 5.69 -4.09 9.58
C ILE A 34 4.49 -3.94 8.63
N ARG A 35 3.84 -5.05 8.25
CA ARG A 35 2.64 -5.01 7.37
C ARG A 35 1.46 -4.19 7.92
N TYR A 36 1.33 -4.08 9.25
CA TYR A 36 0.30 -3.23 9.85
C TYR A 36 0.56 -1.73 9.64
N LEU A 37 1.82 -1.32 9.52
CA LEU A 37 2.21 0.06 9.23
C LEU A 37 2.15 0.37 7.72
N GLU A 38 2.21 -0.64 6.86
CA GLU A 38 2.09 -0.50 5.40
C GLU A 38 0.67 -0.15 4.92
N GLY A 39 -0.35 -0.36 5.76
CA GLY A 39 -1.75 0.01 5.43
C GLY A 39 -2.10 1.48 5.66
N ILE A 40 -1.25 2.25 6.35
CA ILE A 40 -1.52 3.66 6.66
C ILE A 40 -0.72 4.52 5.69
N LEU A 41 -1.43 5.15 4.75
CA LEU A 41 -0.82 6.13 3.84
C LEU A 41 -0.65 7.47 4.57
N PRO A 42 0.59 7.93 4.83
CA PRO A 42 0.81 9.27 5.40
C PRO A 42 0.39 10.35 4.39
N VAL A 43 -0.73 11.02 4.68
CA VAL A 43 -1.28 12.12 3.87
C VAL A 43 -1.00 13.47 4.54
N CYS A 44 -0.58 14.47 3.78
CA CYS A 44 -0.44 15.83 4.27
C CYS A 44 -1.83 16.43 4.59
N SER A 45 -2.04 16.87 5.83
CA SER A 45 -3.33 17.45 6.26
C SER A 45 -3.75 18.67 5.45
N PHE A 46 -2.78 19.44 4.93
CA PHE A 46 -3.01 20.68 4.17
C PHE A 46 -3.23 20.45 2.68
N CYS A 47 -2.28 19.81 1.99
CA CYS A 47 -2.32 19.68 0.53
C CYS A 47 -2.78 18.31 0.02
N LYS A 48 -3.10 17.37 0.91
CA LYS A 48 -3.57 16.01 0.61
C LYS A 48 -2.62 15.14 -0.24
N LYS A 49 -1.36 15.55 -0.40
CA LYS A 49 -0.31 14.72 -1.01
C LYS A 49 0.03 13.51 -0.12
N ILE A 50 0.43 12.41 -0.74
CA ILE A 50 0.90 11.19 -0.07
C ILE A 50 2.42 11.26 0.06
N ARG A 51 2.97 10.83 1.20
CA ARG A 51 4.42 10.70 1.38
C ARG A 51 4.89 9.32 0.92
N ALA A 52 5.68 9.29 -0.14
CA ALA A 52 6.32 8.10 -0.70
C ALA A 52 7.85 8.31 -0.73
N ASP A 53 8.62 7.43 -0.07
CA ASP A 53 10.10 7.41 -0.08
C ASP A 53 10.76 8.81 0.01
N ASN A 54 10.37 9.57 1.04
CA ASN A 54 10.82 10.95 1.31
C ASN A 54 10.34 12.06 0.35
N ARG A 55 9.44 11.78 -0.59
CA ARG A 55 8.81 12.79 -1.45
C ARG A 55 7.32 12.89 -1.19
N TRP A 56 6.77 14.09 -1.41
CA TRP A 56 5.32 14.32 -1.39
C TRP A 56 4.80 14.25 -2.83
N VAL A 57 4.01 13.22 -3.11
CA VAL A 57 3.45 12.98 -4.44
C VAL A 57 1.94 13.20 -4.45
N PRO A 58 1.36 13.64 -5.58
CA PRO A 58 -0.08 13.65 -5.78
C PRO A 58 -0.70 12.25 -5.59
N ILE A 59 -1.94 12.20 -5.11
CA ILE A 59 -2.63 10.94 -4.79
C ILE A 59 -2.89 10.09 -6.04
N ASP A 60 -3.23 10.74 -7.16
CA ASP A 60 -3.45 10.13 -8.46
C ASP A 60 -2.17 9.48 -9.01
N SER A 61 -1.02 10.10 -8.77
CA SER A 61 0.28 9.55 -9.17
C SER A 61 0.65 8.35 -8.30
N TYR A 62 0.46 8.46 -6.97
CA TYR A 62 0.75 7.37 -6.05
C TYR A 62 -0.06 6.11 -6.34
N ILE A 63 -1.37 6.25 -6.55
CA ILE A 63 -2.27 5.11 -6.81
C ILE A 63 -1.97 4.48 -8.17
N ARG A 64 -1.67 5.27 -9.20
CA ARG A 64 -1.27 4.76 -10.52
C ARG A 64 0.03 3.96 -10.46
N ASP A 65 1.00 4.39 -9.64
CA ASP A 65 2.29 3.70 -9.51
C ASP A 65 2.19 2.42 -8.66
N HIS A 66 1.21 2.31 -7.76
CA HIS A 66 1.08 1.22 -6.78
C HIS A 66 -0.17 0.35 -6.96
N SER A 67 -0.94 0.55 -8.03
CA SER A 67 -2.13 -0.25 -8.35
C SER A 67 -2.38 -0.27 -9.86
N GLU A 68 -3.28 -1.16 -10.31
CA GLU A 68 -3.71 -1.22 -11.72
C GLU A 68 -4.78 -0.16 -12.07
N ALA A 69 -5.05 0.81 -11.19
CA ALA A 69 -6.11 1.80 -11.38
C ALA A 69 -5.63 3.04 -12.14
N ASP A 70 -6.41 3.44 -13.15
CA ASP A 70 -6.25 4.71 -13.88
C ASP A 70 -7.27 5.76 -13.42
N PHE A 71 -6.86 7.03 -13.45
CA PHE A 71 -7.72 8.17 -13.12
C PHE A 71 -8.25 8.88 -14.37
N SER A 72 -9.56 9.08 -14.43
CA SER A 72 -10.19 10.03 -15.34
C SER A 72 -10.56 11.32 -14.61
N HIS A 73 -10.46 12.45 -15.30
CA HIS A 73 -10.82 13.77 -14.76
C HIS A 73 -12.14 14.22 -15.40
N SER A 74 -13.26 13.72 -14.88
CA SER A 74 -14.61 14.15 -15.27
C SER A 74 -15.17 15.20 -14.32
N VAL A 75 -16.03 16.09 -14.82
CA VAL A 75 -16.82 17.03 -14.00
C VAL A 75 -18.19 16.39 -13.75
N CYS A 76 -18.62 16.29 -12.48
CA CYS A 76 -19.95 15.78 -12.18
C CYS A 76 -21.04 16.81 -12.59
N PRO A 77 -22.30 16.38 -12.81
CA PRO A 77 -23.37 17.28 -13.23
C PRO A 77 -23.59 18.46 -12.27
N GLU A 78 -23.42 18.24 -10.97
CA GLU A 78 -23.56 19.27 -9.92
C GLU A 78 -22.51 20.38 -10.10
N CYS A 79 -21.24 20.02 -10.21
CA CYS A 79 -20.17 20.98 -10.49
C CYS A 79 -20.32 21.63 -11.87
N ALA A 80 -20.79 20.88 -12.88
CA ALA A 80 -21.03 21.46 -14.19
C ALA A 80 -22.12 22.55 -14.14
N ALA A 81 -23.21 22.32 -13.41
CA ALA A 81 -24.26 23.30 -13.20
C ALA A 81 -23.78 24.51 -12.40
N GLU A 82 -22.96 24.30 -11.37
CA GLU A 82 -22.46 25.39 -10.52
C GLU A 82 -21.45 26.29 -11.24
N TYR A 83 -20.48 25.71 -11.96
CA TYR A 83 -19.40 26.47 -12.60
C TYR A 83 -19.67 26.86 -14.05
N TYR A 84 -20.54 26.12 -14.76
CA TYR A 84 -20.83 26.34 -16.18
C TYR A 84 -22.32 26.50 -16.47
N GLY A 85 -23.19 26.54 -15.46
CA GLY A 85 -24.64 26.64 -15.63
C GLY A 85 -25.04 27.80 -16.52
N ASP A 86 -24.48 28.99 -16.31
CA ASP A 86 -24.76 30.17 -17.14
C ASP A 86 -24.40 29.93 -18.62
N VAL A 87 -23.24 29.31 -18.89
CA VAL A 87 -22.78 29.02 -20.25
C VAL A 87 -23.63 27.94 -20.93
N LEU A 88 -24.08 26.94 -20.15
CA LEU A 88 -24.97 25.88 -20.64
C LEU A 88 -26.37 26.45 -20.96
N ASN A 89 -26.91 27.30 -20.09
CA ASN A 89 -28.20 27.97 -20.30
C ASN A 89 -28.17 28.94 -21.51
N LEU A 90 -27.05 29.63 -21.73
CA LEU A 90 -26.86 30.50 -22.90
C LEU A 90 -26.82 29.73 -24.22
N LYS A 91 -26.39 28.46 -24.21
CA LYS A 91 -26.41 27.61 -25.40
C LYS A 91 -27.82 27.12 -25.73
N GLU A 92 -28.65 26.86 -24.73
CA GLU A 92 -30.05 26.49 -24.93
C GLU A 92 -30.84 27.67 -25.53
N ALA A 93 -30.66 28.88 -24.98
CA ALA A 93 -31.34 30.08 -25.48
C ALA A 93 -30.91 30.54 -26.90
N LYS A 94 -29.75 30.09 -27.39
CA LYS A 94 -29.27 30.39 -28.77
C LYS A 94 -29.64 29.31 -29.79
N LYS A 95 -30.19 28.19 -29.34
CA LYS A 95 -30.56 27.06 -30.22
C LYS A 95 -31.99 27.19 -30.75
N GLU A 96 -32.77 28.14 -30.22
CA GLU A 96 -34.09 28.57 -30.69
C GLU A 96 -34.00 29.65 -31.78
#